data_AF-A0A7J2T847-F1
#
_entry.id   AF-A0A7J2T847-F1
#
_cell.length_a   1.000
_cell.length_b   1.000
_cell.length_c   1.000
_cell.angle_alpha   90.00
_cell.angle_beta   90.00
_cell.angle_gamma   90.00
#
_symmetry.space_group_name_H-M   'P 1'
#
loop_
_entity.id
_entity.type
_entity.pdbx_description
1 polymer ?
#
loop_
_entity_poly.entity_id
_entity_poly.type
_entity_poly.pdbx_seq_one_letter_code
_entity_poly.pdbx_strand_id
1 'polypeptide(L)' 'MEEEWNRLIDNLIKEGILRSKRVIRAMRLVPRSKFLPENMKAYSAADTPLPIGYGQTVSAPHGQAESLLGET' A
#
# COMPACT_ATOMS: atom_id res chain seq x y z
N MET A 1 -6.73 -11.16 5.02
CA MET A 1 -5.64 -10.23 5.40
C MET A 1 -4.30 -10.56 4.74
N GLU A 2 -3.58 -11.62 5.13
CA GLU A 2 -2.24 -11.89 4.55
C GLU A 2 -2.31 -12.30 3.07
N GLU A 3 -3.31 -13.12 2.71
CA GLU A 3 -3.54 -13.53 1.33
C GLU A 3 -3.95 -12.35 0.42
N GLU A 4 -4.85 -11.48 0.90
CA GLU A 4 -5.25 -10.25 0.18
C GLU A 4 -4.08 -9.27 0.02
N TRP A 5 -3.21 -9.15 1.03
CA TRP A 5 -2.02 -8.32 0.97
C TRP A 5 -1.02 -8.84 -0.08
N ASN A 6 -0.78 -10.15 -0.12
CA ASN A 6 0.05 -10.76 -1.15
C ASN A 6 -0.55 -10.59 -2.54
N ARG A 7 -1.87 -10.71 -2.68
CA ARG A 7 -2.58 -10.46 -3.94
C ARG A 7 -2.43 -9.01 -4.42
N LEU A 8 -2.53 -8.04 -3.51
CA LEU A 8 -2.27 -6.63 -3.83
C LEU A 8 -0.83 -6.45 -4.33
N ILE A 9 0.16 -6.98 -3.61
CA ILE A 9 1.57 -6.90 -4.01
C ILE A 9 1.78 -7.51 -5.40
N ASP A 10 1.18 -8.66 -5.69
CA ASP A 10 1.30 -9.32 -6.98
C ASP A 10 0.65 -8.50 -8.11
N ASN A 11 -0.47 -7.82 -7.84
CA ASN A 11 -1.08 -6.90 -8.80
C ASN A 11 -0.16 -5.69 -9.06
N LEU A 12 0.39 -5.07 -8.02
CA LEU A 12 1.32 -3.93 -8.17
C LEU A 12 2.62 -4.32 -8.89
N ILE A 13 3.05 -5.58 -8.79
CA ILE A 13 4.17 -6.11 -9.60
C ILE A 13 3.74 -6.22 -11.07
N LYS A 14 2.56 -6.78 -11.35
CA LYS A 14 2.03 -6.93 -12.72
C LYS A 14 1.83 -5.58 -13.42
N GLU A 15 1.40 -4.57 -12.69
CA GLU A 15 1.23 -3.19 -13.18
C GLU A 15 2.57 -2.46 -13.36
N GLY A 16 3.69 -3.06 -12.94
CA GLY A 16 5.01 -2.47 -13.07
C GLY A 16 5.27 -1.32 -12.10
N ILE A 17 4.47 -1.18 -11.04
CA ILE A 17 4.67 -0.20 -9.96
C ILE A 17 5.77 -0.72 -9.03
N LEU A 18 5.65 -1.97 -8.57
CA LEU A 18 6.68 -2.61 -7.73
C LEU A 18 7.72 -3.34 -8.59
N ARG A 19 8.90 -2.73 -8.73
CA ARG A 19 10.01 -3.27 -9.55
C ARG A 19 11.17 -3.84 -8.72
N SER A 20 11.40 -3.27 -7.54
CA SER A 20 12.54 -3.63 -6.70
C SER A 20 12.24 -4.88 -5.88
N LYS A 21 13.02 -5.95 -6.11
CA LYS A 21 12.97 -7.19 -5.31
C LYS A 21 13.12 -6.92 -3.81
N ARG A 22 13.96 -5.94 -3.43
CA ARG A 22 14.13 -5.53 -2.02
C ARG A 22 12.86 -4.92 -1.43
N VAL A 23 12.18 -4.05 -2.19
CA VAL A 23 10.93 -3.42 -1.76
C VAL A 23 9.81 -4.45 -1.65
N ILE A 24 9.64 -5.31 -2.67
CA ILE A 24 8.65 -6.40 -2.67
C ILE A 24 8.83 -7.29 -1.43
N ARG A 25 10.07 -7.70 -1.13
CA ARG A 25 10.37 -8.49 0.06
C ARG A 25 10.02 -7.75 1.34
N ALA A 26 10.34 -6.47 1.45
CA ALA A 26 10.01 -5.67 2.63
C ALA A 26 8.50 -5.57 2.84
N MET A 27 7.73 -5.32 1.78
CA MET A 27 6.27 -5.24 1.85
C MET A 27 5.64 -6.57 2.28
N ARG A 28 6.15 -7.71 1.80
CA ARG A 28 5.66 -9.04 2.24
C ARG A 28 6.00 -9.34 3.70
N LEU A 29 7.14 -8.87 4.20
CA LEU A 29 7.55 -9.10 5.60
C LEU A 29 6.81 -8.19 6.59
N VAL A 30 6.46 -6.98 6.19
CA VAL A 30 5.86 -5.97 7.06
C VAL A 30 4.55 -5.48 6.45
N PRO A 31 3.43 -6.17 6.74
CA PRO A 31 2.12 -5.78 6.20
C PRO A 31 1.62 -4.47 6.82
N ARG A 32 0.92 -3.67 6.01
CA ARG A 32 0.35 -2.37 6.41
C ARG A 32 -0.60 -2.45 7.61
N SER A 33 -1.27 -3.60 7.81
CA SER A 33 -2.21 -3.83 8.93
C SER A 33 -1.59 -3.62 10.31
N LYS A 34 -0.26 -3.74 10.46
CA LYS A 34 0.46 -3.47 11.72
C LYS A 34 0.45 -2.00 12.14
N PHE A 35 0.16 -1.09 11.19
CA PHE A 35 0.18 0.35 11.40
C PHE A 35 -1.20 0.99 11.32
N LEU A 36 -2.27 0.18 11.22
CA LEU A 36 -3.65 0.66 11.13
C LEU A 36 -4.38 0.50 12.46
N PRO A 37 -5.28 1.43 12.81
CA PRO A 37 -6.21 1.24 13.91
C PRO A 37 -7.12 0.03 13.62
N GLU A 38 -7.68 -0.58 14.69
CA GLU A 38 -8.41 -1.86 14.59
C GLU A 38 -9.55 -1.83 13.56
N ASN A 39 -10.30 -0.73 13.53
CA ASN A 39 -11.40 -0.50 12.59
C ASN A 39 -10.96 -0.39 11.12
N MET A 40 -9.67 -0.18 10.85
CA MET A 40 -9.11 -0.03 9.51
C MET A 40 -8.34 -1.27 9.03
N LYS A 41 -8.05 -2.26 9.90
CA LYS A 41 -7.24 -3.43 9.54
C LYS A 41 -7.86 -4.27 8.42
N ALA A 42 -9.18 -4.37 8.37
CA ALA A 42 -9.89 -5.08 7.30
C ALA A 42 -9.62 -4.49 5.90
N TYR A 43 -9.26 -3.21 5.83
CA TYR A 43 -8.97 -2.50 4.59
C TYR A 43 -7.47 -2.45 4.27
N SER A 44 -6.61 -3.15 5.00
CA SER A 44 -5.15 -3.00 4.87
C SER A 44 -4.60 -3.29 3.47
N ALA A 45 -5.30 -4.11 2.69
CA ALA A 45 -4.95 -4.46 1.31
C ALA A 45 -5.62 -3.57 0.25
N ALA A 46 -6.41 -2.56 0.66
CA ALA A 46 -6.96 -1.59 -0.27
C ALA A 46 -5.86 -0.63 -0.74
N ASP A 47 -5.77 -0.43 -2.06
CA ASP A 47 -4.77 0.44 -2.66
C ASP A 47 -5.20 1.92 -2.65
N THR A 48 -5.45 2.44 -1.45
CA THR A 48 -5.95 3.80 -1.22
C THR A 48 -5.37 4.33 0.09
N PRO A 49 -5.24 5.67 0.26
CA PRO A 49 -4.93 6.25 1.57
C PRO A 49 -5.98 5.84 2.62
N LEU A 50 -5.52 5.52 3.83
CA LEU A 50 -6.40 5.12 4.93
C LEU A 50 -6.17 6.02 6.15
N PRO A 51 -7.24 6.42 6.86
CA PRO A 51 -7.11 7.23 8.06
C PRO A 51 -6.46 6.44 9.20
N ILE A 52 -5.54 7.11 9.92
CA ILE A 52 -4.87 6.54 11.11
C ILE A 52 -5.18 7.31 12.39
N GLY A 53 -6.07 8.30 12.31
CA GLY A 53 -6.44 9.18 13.42
C GLY A 53 -5.76 10.54 13.32
N TYR A 54 -6.18 11.48 14.20
CA TYR A 54 -5.61 12.84 14.28
C TYR A 54 -5.61 13.62 12.94
N GLY A 55 -6.59 13.36 12.07
CA GLY A 55 -6.65 13.96 10.74
C GLY A 55 -5.55 13.50 9.79
N GLN A 56 -4.80 12.44 10.12
CA GLN A 56 -3.71 11.89 9.31
C GLN A 56 -4.12 10.62 8.57
N THR A 57 -3.42 10.35 7.47
CA THR A 57 -3.57 9.12 6.67
C THR A 57 -2.22 8.43 6.46
N VAL A 58 -2.26 7.10 6.30
CA VAL A 58 -1.14 6.36 5.69
C VAL A 58 -1.37 6.31 4.19
N SER A 59 -0.33 6.61 3.39
CA SER A 59 -0.38 6.60 1.92
C SER A 59 -0.84 5.26 1.34
N ALA A 60 -1.33 5.29 0.10
CA ALA A 60 -1.64 4.07 -0.64
C ALA A 60 -0.38 3.20 -0.85
N PRO A 61 -0.51 1.86 -0.88
CA PRO A 61 0.55 0.93 -1.23
C PRO A 61 1.29 1.22 -2.55
N HIS A 62 0.59 1.72 -3.58
CA HIS A 62 1.26 2.17 -4.81
C HIS A 62 2.10 3.44 -4.64
N GLY A 63 1.96 4.16 -3.53
CA GLY A 63 2.59 5.46 -3.29
C GLY A 63 1.72 6.64 -3.71
N GLN A 64 2.33 7.77 -4.05
CA GLN A 64 1.67 8.91 -4.69
C GLN A 64 1.87 8.77 -6.20
N ALA A 65 0.78 8.83 -6.99
CA ALA A 65 0.84 8.81 -8.45
C ALA A 65 1.44 10.10 -9.09
N GLU A 66 1.99 11.01 -8.27
CA GLU A 66 2.51 12.32 -8.64
C GLU A 66 3.88 12.25 -9.35
N SER A 67 3.93 11.58 -10.50
CA SER A 67 5.01 11.76 -11.48
C SER A 67 4.59 11.45 -12.92
N LEU A 68 3.29 11.31 -13.22
CA LEU A 68 2.86 11.05 -14.61
C LEU A 68 1.83 12.00 -15.19
N LEU A 69 1.26 12.97 -14.45
CA LEU A 69 0.39 13.97 -15.05
C LEU A 69 0.48 15.31 -14.30
N GLY A 70 1.30 16.23 -14.82
CA GLY A 70 1.03 17.67 -14.69
C GLY A 70 1.93 18.50 -13.77
N GLU A 71 3.18 18.72 -14.18
CA GLU A 71 3.80 20.04 -14.00
C GLU A 71 4.00 20.68 -15.39
N THR A 72 3.10 21.59 -15.75
CA THR A 72 3.34 22.70 -16.68
C THR A 72 2.96 23.98 -15.96
#